data_AF-A0A6P3RQB0-F1
#
_entry.id   AF-A0A6P3RQB0-F1
#
_cell.length_a   1.000
_cell.length_b   1.000
_cell.length_c   1.000
_cell.angle_alpha   90.00
_cell.angle_beta   90.00
_cell.angle_gamma   90.00
#
_symmetry.space_group_name_H-M   'P 1'
#
loop_
_entity.id
_entity.type
_entity.pdbx_description
1 polymer ?
#
loop_
_entity_poly.entity_id
_entity_poly.type
_entity_poly.pdbx_seq_one_letter_code
_entity_poly.pdbx_strand_id
1 'polypeptide(L)'
;MLVGNHVNHLIHLIYDLDVAPYIGLPANASLEEFDKVSRNVEGFSPKPMTLLASLFRVQDDVTKLDVRLKISKEEKNLGLFIVKNRKDLIKATDSAEPLKPYQDFVIDCRESDATTRVCELLKYQGEHGLLRDMQHWSIPPFPVSGHDIRKAGISSGKEIGALLQQLREQWKKSGYQMGKDELLSHIRKT
;
A
#
# COMPACT_ATOMS: atom_id res chain seq x y z
N MET A 1 -1.66 21.56 10.89
CA MET A 1 -1.30 22.30 9.66
C MET A 1 -1.61 21.47 8.42
N LEU A 2 -1.02 20.28 8.25
CA LEU A 2 -1.17 19.47 7.03
C LEU A 2 -2.57 18.87 6.79
N VAL A 3 -3.37 18.71 7.85
CA VAL A 3 -4.77 18.24 7.77
C VAL A 3 -5.78 19.38 7.92
N GLY A 4 -5.32 20.64 7.86
CA GLY A 4 -6.16 21.82 7.99
C GLY A 4 -6.54 22.41 6.63
N ASN A 5 -7.45 23.40 6.66
CA ASN A 5 -7.84 24.14 5.46
C ASN A 5 -6.65 24.89 4.85
N HIS A 6 -6.70 25.10 3.53
CA HIS A 6 -5.69 25.87 2.78
C HIS A 6 -4.25 25.32 2.86
N VAL A 7 -4.08 24.02 3.15
CA VAL A 7 -2.75 23.38 3.20
C VAL A 7 -1.94 23.63 1.93
N ASN A 8 -2.61 23.69 0.77
CA ASN A 8 -1.97 23.97 -0.49
C ASN A 8 -1.24 25.33 -0.48
N HIS A 9 -1.98 26.40 -0.21
CA HIS A 9 -1.45 27.76 -0.13
C HIS A 9 -0.34 27.89 0.94
N LEU A 10 -0.52 27.29 2.10
CA LEU A 10 0.46 27.38 3.19
C LEU A 10 1.79 26.69 2.84
N ILE A 11 1.75 25.55 2.14
CA ILE A 11 2.97 24.87 1.71
C ILE A 11 3.70 25.70 0.66
N HIS A 12 3.00 26.26 -0.34
CA HIS A 12 3.63 27.19 -1.30
C HIS A 12 4.33 28.35 -0.59
N LEU A 13 3.65 28.99 0.37
CA LEU A 13 4.24 30.09 1.14
C LEU A 13 5.47 29.65 1.97
N ILE A 14 5.49 28.43 2.50
CA ILE A 14 6.65 27.87 3.21
C ILE A 14 7.87 27.75 2.29
N TYR A 15 7.68 27.42 1.01
CA TYR A 15 8.75 27.37 0.02
C TYR A 15 9.13 28.78 -0.46
N ASP A 16 8.16 29.65 -0.72
CA ASP A 16 8.40 31.03 -1.16
C ASP A 16 9.19 31.85 -0.13
N LEU A 17 8.98 31.59 1.16
CA LEU A 17 9.68 32.24 2.27
C LEU A 17 10.96 31.49 2.72
N ASP A 18 11.39 30.46 1.98
CA ASP A 18 12.57 29.63 2.27
C ASP A 18 12.57 29.02 3.69
N VAL A 19 11.38 28.69 4.22
CA VAL A 19 11.22 28.07 5.54
C VAL A 19 11.46 26.56 5.45
N ALA A 20 11.15 25.94 4.30
CA ALA A 20 11.20 24.50 4.06
C ALA A 20 12.50 23.82 4.54
N PRO A 21 13.72 24.31 4.21
CA PRO A 21 14.96 23.65 4.61
C PRO A 21 15.15 23.59 6.13
N TYR A 22 14.67 24.59 6.86
CA TYR A 22 14.83 24.70 8.31
C TYR A 22 13.89 23.77 9.09
N ILE A 23 12.78 23.38 8.48
CA ILE A 23 11.79 22.45 9.05
C ILE A 23 11.95 21.01 8.53
N GLY A 24 13.03 20.71 7.82
CA GLY A 24 13.35 19.35 7.37
C GLY A 24 12.67 18.90 6.09
N LEU A 25 12.01 19.82 5.39
CA LEU A 25 11.50 19.56 4.05
C LEU A 25 12.64 19.69 3.01
N PRO A 26 12.59 18.92 1.92
CA PRO A 26 13.60 19.00 0.88
C PRO A 26 13.52 20.36 0.16
N ALA A 27 14.65 21.05 -0.01
CA ALA A 27 14.69 22.34 -0.70
C ALA A 27 14.19 22.27 -2.16
N ASN A 28 14.35 21.12 -2.82
CA ASN A 28 13.91 20.89 -4.19
C ASN A 28 12.74 19.88 -4.26
N ALA A 29 11.62 20.22 -3.63
CA ALA A 29 10.39 19.43 -3.72
C ALA A 29 9.70 19.58 -5.09
N SER A 30 8.81 18.64 -5.41
CA SER A 30 7.92 18.76 -6.56
C SER A 30 6.60 19.39 -6.10
N LEU A 31 6.49 20.72 -6.22
CA LEU A 31 5.25 21.43 -5.85
C LEU A 31 4.09 21.07 -6.79
N GLU A 32 4.37 20.73 -8.05
CA GLU A 32 3.36 20.25 -9.00
C GLU A 32 2.73 18.92 -8.53
N GLU A 33 3.55 17.98 -8.07
CA GLU A 33 3.05 16.70 -7.52
C GLU A 33 2.25 16.96 -6.24
N PHE A 34 2.71 17.89 -5.40
CA PHE A 34 1.98 18.28 -4.19
C PHE A 34 0.61 18.92 -4.52
N ASP A 35 0.52 19.76 -5.54
CA ASP A 35 -0.75 20.36 -6.00
C ASP A 35 -1.73 19.29 -6.48
N LYS A 36 -1.25 18.33 -7.27
CA LYS A 36 -2.03 17.18 -7.70
C LYS A 36 -2.52 16.36 -6.51
N VAL A 37 -1.63 15.95 -5.62
CA VAL A 37 -1.96 15.09 -4.48
C VAL A 37 -2.87 15.81 -3.49
N SER A 38 -2.69 17.11 -3.27
CA SER A 38 -3.55 17.90 -2.38
C SER A 38 -5.01 17.92 -2.84
N ARG A 39 -5.25 17.99 -4.16
CA ARG A 39 -6.59 17.83 -4.74
C ARG A 39 -7.08 16.39 -4.65
N ASN A 40 -6.21 15.40 -4.90
CA ASN A 40 -6.58 13.99 -4.82
C ASN A 40 -7.10 13.59 -3.43
N VAL A 41 -6.54 14.14 -2.36
CA VAL A 41 -6.90 13.75 -0.98
C VAL A 41 -8.00 14.62 -0.37
N GLU A 42 -8.45 15.66 -1.05
CA GLU A 42 -9.42 16.61 -0.54
C GLU A 42 -10.76 15.91 -0.20
N GLY A 43 -11.22 16.06 1.04
CA GLY A 43 -12.43 15.39 1.53
C GLY A 43 -12.25 13.92 1.96
N PHE A 44 -11.06 13.33 1.84
CA PHE A 44 -10.81 11.92 2.18
C PHE A 44 -9.94 11.70 3.43
N SER A 45 -9.76 12.75 4.23
CA SER A 45 -9.03 12.72 5.52
C SER A 45 -7.68 11.98 5.40
N PRO A 46 -6.71 12.52 4.63
CA PRO A 46 -5.38 11.93 4.51
C PRO A 46 -4.64 11.99 5.85
N LYS A 47 -3.76 11.03 6.10
CA LYS A 47 -2.74 11.17 7.13
C LYS A 47 -1.75 12.29 6.72
N PRO A 48 -1.16 13.03 7.68
CA PRO A 48 -0.20 14.12 7.36
C PRO A 48 0.94 13.66 6.45
N MET A 49 1.46 12.46 6.70
CA MET A 49 2.54 11.88 5.91
C MET A 49 2.15 11.60 4.45
N THR A 50 0.88 11.32 4.18
CA THR A 50 0.37 11.05 2.82
C THR A 50 0.51 12.27 1.93
N LEU A 51 0.19 13.45 2.46
CA LEU A 51 0.44 14.72 1.78
C LEU A 51 1.92 15.02 1.67
N LEU A 52 2.68 14.90 2.76
CA LEU A 52 4.12 15.18 2.76
C LEU A 52 4.90 14.30 1.78
N ALA A 53 4.48 13.06 1.57
CA ALA A 53 5.13 12.14 0.63
C ALA A 53 5.18 12.67 -0.82
N SER A 54 4.28 13.58 -1.19
CA SER A 54 4.30 14.23 -2.51
C SER A 54 5.47 15.20 -2.69
N LEU A 55 5.98 15.77 -1.59
CA LEU A 55 7.16 16.64 -1.59
C LEU A 55 8.47 15.84 -1.71
N PHE A 56 8.44 14.54 -1.43
CA PHE A 56 9.63 13.68 -1.47
C PHE A 56 9.83 13.10 -2.86
N ARG A 57 11.07 13.18 -3.37
CA ARG A 57 11.43 12.59 -4.66
C ARG A 57 11.88 11.14 -4.48
N VAL A 58 12.65 10.88 -3.41
CA VAL A 58 13.26 9.59 -3.10
C VAL A 58 13.06 9.21 -1.64
N GLN A 59 13.28 7.93 -1.31
CA GLN A 59 13.10 7.41 0.05
C GLN A 59 14.04 8.08 1.07
N ASP A 60 15.20 8.57 0.64
CA ASP A 60 16.15 9.28 1.49
C ASP A 60 15.58 10.59 2.06
N ASP A 61 14.66 11.25 1.34
CA ASP A 61 14.02 12.47 1.83
C ASP A 61 13.17 12.18 3.08
N VAL A 62 12.52 11.01 3.14
CA VAL A 62 11.78 10.55 4.33
C VAL A 62 12.73 10.33 5.50
N THR A 63 13.90 9.75 5.24
CA THR A 63 14.92 9.50 6.28
C THR A 63 15.50 10.81 6.80
N LYS A 64 15.74 11.80 5.94
CA LYS A 64 16.19 13.15 6.35
C LYS A 64 15.14 13.86 7.20
N LEU A 65 13.86 13.76 6.81
CA LEU A 65 12.75 14.30 7.59
C LEU A 65 12.70 13.67 9.00
N ASP A 66 12.83 12.35 9.09
CA ASP A 66 12.85 11.61 10.34
C ASP A 66 13.99 12.05 11.26
N VAL A 67 15.20 12.23 10.71
CA VAL A 67 16.35 12.72 11.49
C VAL A 67 16.05 14.10 12.10
N ARG A 68 15.40 15.00 11.35
CA ARG A 68 15.13 16.39 11.74
C ARG A 68 13.93 16.55 12.69
N LEU A 69 12.85 15.83 12.42
CA LEU A 69 11.56 15.98 13.10
C LEU A 69 11.26 14.87 14.12
N LYS A 70 12.04 13.77 14.13
CA LYS A 70 11.86 12.62 15.02
C LYS A 70 10.42 12.06 14.95
N ILE A 71 10.00 11.74 13.74
CA ILE A 71 8.64 11.23 13.47
C ILE A 71 8.45 9.81 14.01
N SER A 72 7.19 9.39 14.12
CA SER A 72 6.89 8.03 14.56
C SER A 72 7.33 6.98 13.52
N LYS A 73 7.56 5.74 13.98
CA LYS A 73 7.86 4.61 13.10
C LYS A 73 6.76 4.38 12.05
N GLU A 74 5.50 4.58 12.45
CA GLU A 74 4.35 4.45 11.55
C GLU A 74 4.38 5.50 10.43
N GLU A 75 4.65 6.76 10.77
CA GLU A 75 4.77 7.83 9.77
C GLU A 75 5.95 7.59 8.84
N LYS A 76 7.11 7.20 9.37
CA LYS A 76 8.27 6.87 8.54
C LYS A 76 7.95 5.74 7.55
N ASN A 77 7.37 4.65 8.04
CA ASN A 77 7.03 3.50 7.21
C ASN A 77 5.99 3.86 6.13
N LEU A 78 5.00 4.70 6.47
CA LEU A 78 4.02 5.19 5.51
C LEU A 78 4.66 6.06 4.42
N GLY A 79 5.54 6.99 4.80
CA GLY A 79 6.26 7.83 3.85
C GLY A 79 7.12 7.01 2.88
N LEU A 80 7.89 6.06 3.42
CA LEU A 80 8.70 5.13 2.61
C LEU A 80 7.83 4.29 1.67
N PHE A 81 6.70 3.79 2.17
CA PHE A 81 5.77 2.98 1.39
C PHE A 81 5.20 3.76 0.20
N ILE A 82 4.71 4.99 0.42
CA ILE A 82 4.12 5.81 -0.65
C ILE A 82 5.19 6.15 -1.69
N VAL A 83 6.35 6.66 -1.27
CA VAL A 83 7.42 7.07 -2.20
C VAL A 83 7.90 5.88 -3.04
N LYS A 84 7.97 4.68 -2.45
CA LYS A 84 8.34 3.45 -3.16
C LYS A 84 7.27 2.99 -4.15
N ASN A 85 5.99 2.99 -3.77
CA ASN A 85 4.95 2.27 -4.51
C ASN A 85 4.04 3.17 -5.36
N ARG A 86 4.10 4.51 -5.22
CA ARG A 86 3.19 5.45 -5.93
C ARG A 86 3.17 5.35 -7.45
N LYS A 87 4.22 4.81 -8.07
CA LYS A 87 4.33 4.64 -9.54
C LYS A 87 4.03 3.21 -10.00
N ASP A 88 4.39 2.22 -9.19
CA ASP A 88 4.37 0.80 -9.59
C ASP A 88 3.09 0.09 -9.12
N LEU A 89 2.60 0.42 -7.93
CA LEU A 89 1.36 -0.14 -7.38
C LEU A 89 0.17 0.72 -7.80
N ILE A 90 -0.29 0.48 -9.02
CA ILE A 90 -1.41 1.18 -9.65
C ILE A 90 -2.56 0.20 -9.95
N LYS A 91 -3.75 0.73 -10.20
CA LYS A 91 -4.90 -0.06 -10.63
C LYS A 91 -4.59 -0.83 -11.92
N ALA A 92 -5.17 -2.02 -12.03
CA ALA A 92 -5.10 -2.79 -13.28
C ALA A 92 -6.00 -2.12 -14.33
N THR A 93 -5.41 -1.61 -15.42
CA THR A 93 -6.12 -0.88 -16.48
C THR A 93 -6.94 -1.77 -17.41
N ASP A 94 -6.51 -3.01 -17.61
CA ASP A 94 -7.08 -3.94 -18.61
C ASP A 94 -7.77 -5.15 -17.96
N SER A 95 -8.07 -5.07 -16.66
CA SER A 95 -8.69 -6.15 -15.89
C SER A 95 -10.09 -5.77 -15.42
N ALA A 96 -10.98 -6.75 -15.35
CA ALA A 96 -12.28 -6.61 -14.67
C ALA A 96 -12.13 -6.35 -13.17
N GLU A 97 -10.94 -6.57 -12.60
CA GLU A 97 -10.62 -6.39 -11.18
C GLU A 97 -9.53 -5.30 -10.98
N PRO A 98 -9.86 -4.00 -11.07
CA PRO A 98 -8.89 -2.91 -10.95
C PRO A 98 -8.21 -2.83 -9.57
N LEU A 99 -8.86 -3.36 -8.53
CA LEU A 99 -8.37 -3.39 -7.15
C LEU A 99 -7.34 -4.50 -6.89
N LYS A 100 -7.23 -5.49 -7.79
CA LYS A 100 -6.46 -6.72 -7.59
C LYS A 100 -4.99 -6.48 -7.22
N PRO A 101 -4.22 -5.56 -7.86
CA PRO A 101 -2.83 -5.33 -7.49
C PRO A 101 -2.67 -4.90 -6.03
N TYR A 102 -3.60 -4.09 -5.53
CA TYR A 102 -3.61 -3.63 -4.14
C TYR A 102 -3.96 -4.75 -3.17
N GLN A 103 -4.92 -5.62 -3.53
CA GLN A 103 -5.30 -6.79 -2.72
C GLN A 103 -4.16 -7.81 -2.64
N ASP A 104 -3.47 -8.05 -3.77
CA ASP A 104 -2.31 -8.94 -3.82
C ASP A 104 -1.20 -8.44 -2.91
N PHE A 105 -0.94 -7.12 -2.92
CA PHE A 105 0.03 -6.51 -2.02
C PHE A 105 -0.33 -6.75 -0.54
N VAL A 106 -1.58 -6.53 -0.14
CA VAL A 106 -2.03 -6.72 1.26
C VAL A 106 -1.85 -8.18 1.69
N ILE A 107 -2.24 -9.14 0.84
CA ILE A 107 -2.15 -10.57 1.13
C ILE A 107 -0.70 -11.05 1.24
N ASP A 108 0.20 -10.50 0.41
CA ASP A 108 1.62 -10.88 0.43
C ASP A 108 2.40 -10.24 1.55
N CYS A 109 2.07 -9.00 1.91
CA CYS A 109 2.77 -8.27 2.94
C CYS A 109 2.61 -8.92 4.32
N ARG A 110 1.42 -9.49 4.61
CA ARG A 110 1.07 -10.13 5.90
C ARG A 110 1.27 -9.24 7.14
N GLU A 111 1.40 -7.93 6.94
CA GLU A 111 1.49 -6.95 8.01
C GLU A 111 0.08 -6.41 8.33
N SER A 112 -0.23 -6.23 9.62
CA SER A 112 -1.56 -5.79 10.07
C SER A 112 -1.93 -4.38 9.61
N ASP A 113 -0.95 -3.55 9.27
CA ASP A 113 -1.10 -2.17 8.80
C ASP A 113 -1.05 -2.04 7.27
N ALA A 114 -0.94 -3.15 6.52
CA ALA A 114 -0.83 -3.12 5.06
C ALA A 114 -2.05 -2.46 4.41
N THR A 115 -3.26 -2.82 4.84
CA THR A 115 -4.51 -2.21 4.35
C THR A 115 -4.53 -0.69 4.60
N THR A 116 -4.09 -0.24 5.78
CA THR A 116 -4.02 1.19 6.10
C THR A 116 -3.08 1.93 5.16
N ARG A 117 -1.89 1.38 4.89
CA ARG A 117 -0.91 1.95 3.96
C ARG A 117 -1.46 2.01 2.53
N VAL A 118 -2.11 0.95 2.08
CA VAL A 118 -2.74 0.89 0.75
C VAL A 118 -3.89 1.90 0.63
N CYS A 119 -4.73 2.06 1.65
CA CYS A 119 -5.77 3.10 1.66
C CYS A 119 -5.17 4.51 1.53
N GLU A 120 -4.08 4.82 2.23
CA GLU A 120 -3.40 6.10 2.08
C GLU A 120 -2.77 6.28 0.69
N LEU A 121 -2.27 5.21 0.08
CA LEU A 121 -1.80 5.24 -1.31
C LEU A 121 -2.92 5.50 -2.31
N LEU A 122 -4.08 4.88 -2.13
CA LEU A 122 -5.27 5.13 -2.96
C LEU A 122 -5.73 6.58 -2.85
N LYS A 123 -5.70 7.16 -1.63
CA LYS A 123 -5.94 8.60 -1.42
C LYS A 123 -4.92 9.44 -2.17
N TYR A 124 -3.63 9.13 -2.04
CA TYR A 124 -2.54 9.83 -2.75
C TYR A 124 -2.76 9.82 -4.27
N GLN A 125 -3.16 8.68 -4.81
CA GLN A 125 -3.38 8.47 -6.25
C GLN A 125 -4.70 9.09 -6.77
N GLY A 126 -5.63 9.45 -5.88
CA GLY A 126 -6.95 9.98 -6.24
C GLY A 126 -7.95 8.89 -6.68
N GLU A 127 -7.71 7.64 -6.31
CA GLU A 127 -8.54 6.49 -6.70
C GLU A 127 -9.71 6.30 -5.72
N HIS A 128 -10.62 7.27 -5.67
CA HIS A 128 -11.68 7.33 -4.65
C HIS A 128 -12.68 6.17 -4.70
N GLY A 129 -12.97 5.66 -5.89
CA GLY A 129 -13.83 4.47 -6.05
C GLY A 129 -13.19 3.26 -5.39
N LEU A 130 -11.93 2.98 -5.75
CA LEU A 130 -11.15 1.87 -5.23
C LEU A 130 -10.85 2.00 -3.73
N LEU A 131 -10.71 3.22 -3.22
CA LEU A 131 -10.57 3.46 -1.78
C LEU A 131 -11.75 2.90 -0.99
N ARG A 132 -12.98 3.14 -1.45
CA ARG A 132 -14.17 2.60 -0.79
C ARG A 132 -14.19 1.09 -0.87
N ASP A 133 -13.88 0.51 -2.02
CA ASP A 133 -13.86 -0.94 -2.19
C ASP A 133 -12.82 -1.60 -1.27
N MET A 134 -11.62 -1.01 -1.18
CA MET A 134 -10.56 -1.48 -0.27
C MET A 134 -10.97 -1.38 1.21
N GLN A 135 -11.65 -0.31 1.61
CA GLN A 135 -12.10 -0.13 3.00
C GLN A 135 -13.18 -1.15 3.42
N HIS A 136 -14.00 -1.62 2.48
CA HIS A 136 -15.04 -2.62 2.73
C HIS A 136 -14.56 -4.06 2.46
N TRP A 137 -13.36 -4.23 1.91
CA TRP A 137 -12.83 -5.53 1.59
C TRP A 137 -12.39 -6.27 2.86
N SER A 138 -13.12 -7.32 3.20
CA SER A 138 -12.71 -8.28 4.23
C SER A 138 -11.69 -9.24 3.64
N ILE A 139 -10.45 -9.20 4.16
CA ILE A 139 -9.37 -10.07 3.70
C ILE A 139 -9.79 -11.54 3.92
N PRO A 140 -10.00 -12.33 2.85
CA PRO A 140 -10.43 -13.70 3.00
C PRO A 140 -9.28 -14.55 3.57
N PRO A 141 -9.53 -15.44 4.54
CA PRO A 141 -8.50 -16.33 5.05
C PRO A 141 -8.13 -17.35 3.98
N PHE A 142 -6.82 -17.59 3.80
CA PHE A 142 -6.37 -18.65 2.90
C PHE A 142 -6.87 -20.02 3.42
N PRO A 143 -7.64 -20.79 2.63
CA PRO A 143 -8.44 -21.89 3.16
C PRO A 143 -7.67 -23.22 3.34
N VAL A 144 -6.40 -23.28 2.90
CA VAL A 144 -5.56 -24.49 2.99
C VAL A 144 -4.45 -24.31 4.04
N SER A 145 -4.33 -25.30 4.93
CA SER A 145 -3.26 -25.35 5.93
C SER A 145 -2.19 -26.39 5.57
N GLY A 146 -1.01 -26.29 6.21
CA GLY A 146 0.03 -27.32 6.04
C GLY A 146 -0.40 -28.72 6.52
N HIS A 147 -1.35 -28.80 7.46
CA HIS A 147 -1.93 -30.07 7.91
C HIS A 147 -2.76 -30.76 6.82
N ASP A 148 -3.45 -29.98 5.99
CA ASP A 148 -4.25 -30.50 4.89
C ASP A 148 -3.35 -31.14 3.82
N ILE A 149 -2.20 -30.54 3.56
CA ILE A 149 -1.18 -31.10 2.66
C ILE A 149 -0.55 -32.36 3.26
N ARG A 150 -0.31 -32.40 4.59
CA ARG A 150 0.14 -33.63 5.25
C ARG A 150 -0.86 -34.78 5.13
N LYS A 151 -2.16 -34.50 5.26
CA LYS A 151 -3.22 -35.49 5.04
C LYS A 151 -3.27 -36.01 3.61
N ALA A 152 -2.76 -35.25 2.64
CA ALA A 152 -2.63 -35.69 1.26
C ALA A 152 -1.40 -36.60 1.02
N GLY A 153 -0.59 -36.89 2.05
CA GLY A 153 0.54 -37.83 1.99
C GLY A 153 1.92 -37.18 1.97
N ILE A 154 2.02 -35.86 2.08
CA ILE A 154 3.30 -35.13 1.94
C ILE A 154 3.83 -34.74 3.31
N SER A 155 5.00 -35.28 3.69
CA SER A 155 5.59 -35.11 5.03
C SER A 155 6.77 -34.12 5.06
N SER A 156 7.38 -33.80 3.92
CA SER A 156 8.51 -32.90 3.83
C SER A 156 8.09 -31.43 4.03
N GLY A 157 8.65 -30.77 5.05
CA GLY A 157 8.35 -29.37 5.35
C GLY A 157 8.64 -28.40 4.19
N LYS A 158 9.72 -28.64 3.44
CA LYS A 158 10.11 -27.82 2.28
C LYS A 158 9.07 -27.95 1.15
N GLU A 159 8.61 -29.16 0.91
CA GLU A 159 7.62 -29.47 -0.14
C GLU A 159 6.24 -28.93 0.22
N ILE A 160 5.84 -29.06 1.50
CA ILE A 160 4.60 -28.43 2.01
C ILE A 160 4.63 -26.92 1.78
N GLY A 161 5.74 -26.25 2.07
CA GLY A 161 5.90 -24.82 1.84
C GLY A 161 5.74 -24.43 0.36
N ALA A 162 6.38 -25.18 -0.53
CA ALA A 162 6.29 -24.96 -1.98
C ALA A 162 4.86 -25.15 -2.51
N LEU A 163 4.17 -26.20 -2.07
CA LEU A 163 2.79 -26.46 -2.46
C LEU A 163 1.81 -25.41 -1.91
N LEU A 164 1.97 -25.00 -0.65
CA LEU A 164 1.17 -23.89 -0.10
C LEU A 164 1.35 -22.62 -0.93
N GLN A 165 2.56 -22.34 -1.41
CA GLN A 165 2.82 -21.18 -2.25
C GLN A 165 2.13 -21.31 -3.61
N GLN A 166 2.22 -22.47 -4.27
CA GLN A 166 1.51 -22.71 -5.54
C GLN A 166 -0.01 -22.58 -5.40
N LEU A 167 -0.59 -23.13 -4.33
CA LEU A 167 -2.03 -23.01 -4.06
C LEU A 167 -2.44 -21.57 -3.75
N ARG A 168 -1.58 -20.80 -3.06
CA ARG A 168 -1.82 -19.37 -2.85
C ARG A 168 -1.87 -18.61 -4.17
N GLU A 169 -0.98 -18.92 -5.11
CA GLU A 169 -0.98 -18.30 -6.43
C GLU A 169 -2.25 -18.65 -7.22
N GLN A 170 -2.73 -19.89 -7.15
CA GLN A 170 -4.01 -20.27 -7.77
C GLN A 170 -5.20 -19.56 -7.12
N TRP A 171 -5.20 -19.49 -5.79
CA TRP A 171 -6.23 -18.78 -5.03
C TRP A 171 -6.28 -17.28 -5.40
N LYS A 172 -5.12 -16.63 -5.54
CA LYS A 172 -5.03 -15.25 -6.04
C LYS A 172 -5.58 -15.10 -7.47
N LYS A 173 -5.18 -16.01 -8.38
CA LYS A 173 -5.67 -16.02 -9.76
C LYS A 173 -7.20 -16.13 -9.82
N SER A 174 -7.82 -16.85 -8.88
CA SER A 174 -9.27 -16.95 -8.75
C SER A 174 -9.98 -15.71 -8.16
N GLY A 175 -9.24 -14.64 -7.84
CA GLY A 175 -9.81 -13.48 -7.14
C GLY A 175 -10.17 -13.79 -5.69
N TYR A 176 -9.41 -14.69 -5.06
CA TYR A 176 -9.59 -15.13 -3.67
C TYR A 176 -10.89 -15.90 -3.39
N GLN A 177 -11.52 -16.46 -4.43
CA GLN A 177 -12.82 -17.14 -4.32
C GLN A 177 -12.69 -18.65 -4.12
N MET A 178 -11.60 -19.27 -4.57
CA MET A 178 -11.43 -20.72 -4.52
C MET A 178 -11.49 -21.28 -3.09
N GLY A 179 -12.30 -22.33 -2.93
CA GLY A 179 -12.46 -23.05 -1.67
C GLY A 179 -11.33 -24.03 -1.38
N LYS A 180 -11.35 -24.60 -0.17
CA LYS A 180 -10.36 -25.58 0.28
C LYS A 180 -10.28 -26.81 -0.64
N ASP A 181 -11.42 -27.43 -0.92
CA ASP A 181 -11.48 -28.67 -1.69
C ASP A 181 -11.06 -28.47 -3.15
N GLU A 182 -11.43 -27.32 -3.73
CA GLU A 182 -11.01 -26.92 -5.08
C GLU A 182 -9.48 -26.80 -5.16
N LEU A 183 -8.86 -26.09 -4.20
CA LEU A 183 -7.41 -25.94 -4.13
C LEU A 183 -6.70 -27.28 -3.91
N LEU A 184 -7.18 -28.11 -2.98
CA LEU A 184 -6.58 -29.43 -2.74
C LEU A 184 -6.71 -30.37 -3.95
N SER A 185 -7.71 -30.19 -4.80
CA SER A 185 -7.85 -30.97 -6.04
C SER A 185 -6.72 -30.69 -7.05
N HIS A 186 -6.11 -29.50 -7.02
CA HIS A 186 -4.99 -29.15 -7.89
C HIS A 186 -3.69 -29.87 -7.49
N ILE A 187 -3.49 -30.17 -6.20
CA ILE A 187 -2.33 -30.95 -5.73
C ILE A 187 -2.36 -32.36 -6.33
N ARG A 188 -3.55 -32.99 -6.40
CA ARG A 188 -3.69 -34.36 -6.88
C ARG A 188 -3.47 -34.53 -8.39
N LYS A 189 -3.48 -33.43 -9.15
CA LYS A 189 -3.32 -33.41 -10.61
C LYS A 189 -1.90 -33.09 -11.06
N THR A 190 -1.01 -32.73 -10.13
CA THR A 190 0.40 -32.42 -10.38
C THR A 190 1.25 -33.61 -9.94
#